data_AF-A0A6L2PNR5-F1
#
_entry.id   AF-A0A6L2PNR5-F1
#
_cell.length_a   1.000
_cell.length_b   1.000
_cell.length_c   1.000
_cell.angle_alpha   90.00
_cell.angle_beta   90.00
_cell.angle_gamma   90.00
#
_symmetry.space_group_name_H-M   'P 1'
#
loop_
_entity.id
_entity.type
_entity.pdbx_description
1 polymer ?
#
loop_
_entity_poly.entity_id
_entity_poly.type
_entity_poly.pdbx_seq_one_letter_code
_entity_poly.pdbx_strand_id
1 'polypeptide(L)'
;MDESQRFLHSASRRVKNITYVGVHVRRTDYEGHLKKYFKVSAVKPDFFPRQMNVLRNKYKPVMFVVVSDDPEWCERELGDDDVVVMRNNSPAQDLAIMAACNHSIVDYGTYGMWGAILAGGDTFV
;
A
#
# COMPACT_ATOMS: atom_id res chain seq x y z
N MET A 1 15.29 8.73 -2.93
CA MET A 1 14.39 9.24 -3.99
C MET A 1 14.71 8.63 -5.34
N ASP A 2 15.97 8.65 -5.80
CA ASP A 2 16.32 8.18 -7.15
C ASP A 2 16.08 6.68 -7.39
N GLU A 3 16.29 5.83 -6.38
CA GLU A 3 16.03 4.39 -6.47
C GLU A 3 14.52 4.06 -6.47
N SER A 4 13.73 4.72 -5.63
CA SER A 4 12.27 4.56 -5.57
C SER A 4 11.61 4.98 -6.89
N GLN A 5 12.05 6.10 -7.48
CA GLN A 5 11.58 6.56 -8.79
C GLN A 5 11.95 5.57 -9.90
N ARG A 6 13.17 5.00 -9.86
CA ARG A 6 13.58 3.92 -10.78
C ARG A 6 12.72 2.66 -10.61
N PHE A 7 12.35 2.30 -9.38
CA PHE A 7 11.47 1.17 -9.10
C PHE A 7 10.06 1.39 -9.67
N LEU A 8 9.46 2.56 -9.43
CA LEU A 8 8.16 2.88 -10.04
C LEU A 8 8.26 2.82 -11.57
N HIS A 9 9.34 3.34 -12.15
CA HIS A 9 9.55 3.26 -13.59
C HIS A 9 9.71 1.80 -14.09
N SER A 10 10.38 0.90 -13.36
CA SER A 10 10.52 -0.49 -13.78
C SER A 10 9.21 -1.28 -13.66
N ALA A 11 8.39 -0.97 -12.66
CA ALA A 11 7.05 -1.51 -12.51
C ALA A 11 6.13 -1.14 -13.69
N SER A 12 6.36 0.01 -14.34
CA SER A 12 5.44 0.60 -15.33
C SER A 12 5.30 -0.13 -16.67
N ARG A 13 6.10 -1.17 -16.95
CA ARG A 13 6.12 -1.93 -18.24
C ARG A 13 6.00 -1.05 -19.51
N ARG A 14 6.56 0.18 -19.51
CA ARG A 14 6.52 1.20 -20.59
C ARG A 14 5.17 1.91 -20.81
N VAL A 15 4.21 1.78 -19.91
CA VAL A 15 2.97 2.56 -19.94
C VAL A 15 3.25 3.95 -19.34
N LYS A 16 2.93 5.02 -20.08
CA LYS A 16 3.08 6.40 -19.61
C LYS A 16 1.87 6.79 -18.76
N ASN A 17 2.09 7.68 -17.78
CA ASN A 17 1.06 8.26 -16.90
C ASN A 17 0.29 7.25 -16.02
N ILE A 18 0.99 6.24 -15.46
CA ILE A 18 0.39 5.36 -14.45
C ILE A 18 0.23 6.13 -13.13
N THR A 19 -0.94 5.97 -12.51
CA THR A 19 -1.18 6.39 -11.13
C THR A 19 -0.72 5.28 -10.18
N TYR A 20 0.26 5.57 -9.33
CA TYR A 20 0.74 4.64 -8.32
C TYR A 20 0.01 4.87 -7.00
N VAL A 21 -0.47 3.80 -6.39
CA VAL A 21 -1.13 3.83 -5.09
C VAL A 21 -0.31 2.99 -4.12
N GLY A 22 0.25 3.61 -3.09
CA GLY A 22 0.91 2.90 -2.00
C GLY A 22 -0.14 2.25 -1.11
N VAL A 23 -0.04 0.96 -0.86
CA VAL A 23 -0.96 0.23 0.01
C VAL A 23 -0.17 -0.31 1.20
N HIS A 24 -0.45 0.19 2.40
CA HIS A 24 0.13 -0.33 3.61
C HIS A 24 -0.84 -1.28 4.31
N VAL A 25 -0.38 -2.51 4.54
CA VAL A 25 -1.13 -3.55 5.23
C VAL A 25 -0.37 -3.94 6.51
N ARG A 26 -0.96 -3.71 7.68
CA ARG A 26 -0.40 -4.10 8.98
C ARG A 26 -1.28 -5.16 9.62
N ARG A 27 -0.82 -6.40 9.64
CA ARG A 27 -1.66 -7.55 10.02
C ARG A 27 -1.11 -8.46 11.09
N THR A 28 0.20 -8.50 11.35
CA THR A 28 0.77 -9.53 12.21
C THR A 28 0.46 -9.28 13.70
N ASP A 29 1.37 -8.63 14.41
CA ASP A 29 1.27 -8.36 15.85
C ASP A 29 0.16 -7.37 16.23
N TYR A 30 -0.25 -6.53 15.28
CA TYR A 30 -1.14 -5.40 15.55
C TYR A 30 -2.60 -5.82 15.76
N GLU A 31 -3.05 -6.93 15.17
CA GLU A 31 -4.40 -7.46 15.43
C GLU A 31 -4.57 -7.84 16.92
N GLY A 32 -3.53 -8.44 17.51
CA GLY A 32 -3.48 -8.73 18.94
C GLY A 32 -3.46 -7.45 19.80
N HIS A 33 -2.71 -6.43 19.37
CA HIS A 33 -2.63 -5.14 20.05
C HIS A 33 -3.98 -4.40 20.06
N LEU A 34 -4.65 -4.32 18.91
CA LEU A 34 -5.98 -3.72 18.76
C LEU A 34 -7.01 -4.39 19.66
N LYS A 35 -7.04 -5.73 19.67
CA LYS A 35 -7.96 -6.50 20.50
C LYS A 35 -7.69 -6.29 22.00
N LYS A 36 -6.41 -6.26 22.40
CA LYS A 36 -5.99 -6.17 23.80
C LYS A 36 -6.24 -4.79 24.42
N TYR A 37 -5.91 -3.72 23.71
CA TYR A 37 -5.92 -2.37 24.27
C TYR A 37 -7.13 -1.53 23.85
N PHE A 38 -7.63 -1.75 22.63
CA PHE A 38 -8.69 -0.91 22.05
C PHE A 38 -10.02 -1.66 21.89
N LYS A 39 -10.04 -2.98 22.12
CA LYS A 39 -11.22 -3.85 21.96
C LYS A 39 -11.87 -3.75 20.57
N VAL A 40 -11.08 -3.42 19.55
CA VAL A 40 -11.50 -3.38 18.15
C VAL A 40 -10.82 -4.49 17.37
N SER A 41 -11.47 -4.97 16.32
CA SER A 41 -10.89 -5.91 15.37
C SER A 41 -10.05 -5.19 14.32
N ALA A 42 -9.13 -5.91 13.69
CA ALA A 42 -8.45 -5.43 12.48
C ALA A 42 -9.46 -5.02 11.39
N VAL A 43 -9.00 -4.27 10.39
CA VAL A 43 -9.84 -3.88 9.26
C VAL A 43 -10.45 -5.13 8.64
N LYS A 44 -11.72 -5.01 8.22
CA LYS A 44 -12.42 -6.13 7.59
C LYS A 44 -11.60 -6.61 6.37
N PRO A 45 -11.59 -7.92 6.06
CA PRO A 45 -10.85 -8.44 4.91
C PRO A 45 -11.20 -7.75 3.58
N ASP A 46 -12.43 -7.23 3.48
CA ASP A 46 -12.93 -6.53 2.30
C ASP A 46 -12.50 -5.05 2.21
N PHE A 47 -11.79 -4.50 3.19
CA PHE A 47 -11.38 -3.09 3.19
C PHE A 47 -10.49 -2.76 1.99
N PHE A 48 -9.34 -3.43 1.87
CA PHE A 48 -8.39 -3.17 0.79
C PHE A 48 -9.00 -3.40 -0.60
N PRO A 49 -9.66 -4.56 -0.88
CA PRO A 49 -10.30 -4.77 -2.18
C PRO A 49 -11.32 -3.69 -2.54
N ARG A 50 -12.11 -3.21 -1.56
CA ARG A 50 -13.09 -2.13 -1.81
C ARG A 50 -12.40 -0.82 -2.19
N GLN A 51 -11.35 -0.40 -1.46
CA GLN A 51 -10.64 0.83 -1.78
C GLN A 51 -9.89 0.74 -3.11
N MET A 52 -9.26 -0.41 -3.38
CA MET A 52 -8.60 -0.66 -4.66
C MET A 52 -9.58 -0.56 -5.83
N ASN A 53 -10.78 -1.13 -5.70
CA ASN A 53 -11.82 -1.03 -6.72
C ASN A 53 -12.32 0.40 -6.95
N VAL A 54 -12.43 1.23 -5.90
CA VAL A 54 -12.73 2.66 -6.05
C VAL A 54 -11.66 3.35 -6.88
N LEU A 55 -10.38 3.07 -6.60
CA LEU A 55 -9.25 3.69 -7.29
C LEU A 55 -9.08 3.20 -8.73
N ARG A 56 -9.34 1.92 -9.01
CA ARG A 56 -9.40 1.36 -10.38
C ARG A 56 -10.46 2.05 -11.25
N ASN A 57 -11.58 2.43 -10.65
CA ASN A 57 -12.64 3.15 -11.35
C ASN A 57 -12.29 4.63 -11.58
N LYS A 58 -11.54 5.24 -10.67
CA LYS A 58 -11.15 6.65 -10.73
C LYS A 58 -9.94 6.91 -11.62
N TYR A 59 -8.95 6.00 -11.66
CA TYR A 59 -7.68 6.19 -12.34
C TYR A 59 -7.40 5.05 -13.33
N LYS A 60 -7.03 5.40 -14.56
CA LYS A 60 -6.64 4.43 -15.60
C LYS A 60 -5.47 4.97 -16.42
N PRO A 61 -4.30 4.31 -16.44
CA PRO A 61 -3.94 3.09 -15.71
C PRO A 61 -3.55 3.35 -14.25
N VAL A 62 -3.80 2.38 -13.36
CA VAL A 62 -3.42 2.40 -11.94
C VAL A 62 -2.53 1.19 -11.62
N MET A 63 -1.60 1.34 -10.68
CA MET A 63 -0.86 0.23 -10.08
C MET A 63 -0.78 0.39 -8.56
N PHE A 64 -0.99 -0.71 -7.84
CA PHE A 64 -0.94 -0.77 -6.39
C PHE A 64 0.39 -1.36 -5.95
N VAL A 65 1.14 -0.60 -5.15
CA VAL A 65 2.41 -1.03 -4.57
C VAL A 65 2.17 -1.36 -3.10
N VAL A 66 2.12 -2.65 -2.77
CA VAL A 66 1.75 -3.14 -1.45
C VAL A 66 2.99 -3.34 -0.59
N VAL A 67 3.00 -2.71 0.58
CA VAL A 67 4.00 -2.87 1.64
C VAL A 67 3.29 -3.49 2.84
N SER A 68 3.87 -4.55 3.41
CA SER A 68 3.23 -5.29 4.49
C SER A 68 4.22 -5.98 5.41
N ASP A 69 3.81 -6.19 6.67
CA ASP A 69 4.46 -7.11 7.59
C ASP A 69 4.08 -8.59 7.35
N ASP A 70 3.11 -8.83 6.46
CA ASP A 70 2.67 -10.13 5.96
C ASP A 70 2.48 -10.09 4.42
N PRO A 71 3.57 -10.15 3.63
CA PRO A 71 3.51 -10.09 2.17
C PRO A 71 2.88 -11.34 1.55
N GLU A 72 2.95 -12.50 2.21
CA GLU A 72 2.34 -13.74 1.71
C GLU A 72 0.82 -13.67 1.76
N TRP A 73 0.25 -13.10 2.83
CA TRP A 73 -1.18 -12.81 2.89
C TRP A 73 -1.60 -11.83 1.79
N CYS A 74 -0.81 -10.78 1.55
CA CYS A 74 -1.14 -9.76 0.55
C CYS A 74 -1.18 -10.34 -0.87
N GLU A 75 -0.24 -11.22 -1.23
CA GLU A 75 -0.27 -11.88 -2.55
C GLU A 75 -1.51 -12.75 -2.72
N ARG A 76 -1.90 -13.50 -1.68
CA ARG A 76 -3.06 -14.39 -1.76
C ARG A 76 -4.38 -13.63 -1.82
N GLU A 77 -4.53 -12.56 -1.04
CA GLU A 77 -5.82 -11.86 -0.89
C GLU A 77 -5.98 -10.65 -1.82
N LEU A 78 -4.87 -10.00 -2.19
CA LEU A 78 -4.86 -8.77 -2.98
C LEU A 78 -4.18 -8.92 -4.35
N GLY A 79 -3.55 -10.07 -4.64
CA GLY A 79 -2.83 -10.28 -5.89
C GLY A 79 -3.72 -10.15 -7.12
N ASP A 80 -3.27 -9.32 -8.07
CA ASP A 80 -3.95 -9.02 -9.33
C ASP A 80 -2.93 -8.47 -10.34
N ASP A 81 -3.32 -8.28 -11.61
CA ASP A 81 -2.44 -7.82 -12.68
C ASP A 81 -1.87 -6.40 -12.46
N ASP A 82 -2.56 -5.59 -11.66
CA ASP A 82 -2.19 -4.22 -11.30
C ASP A 82 -1.56 -4.10 -9.91
N VAL A 83 -1.14 -5.21 -9.31
CA VAL A 83 -0.64 -5.26 -7.92
C VAL A 83 0.79 -5.77 -7.86
N VAL A 84 1.65 -5.04 -7.14
CA VAL A 84 3.02 -5.43 -6.84
C VAL A 84 3.21 -5.47 -5.34
N VAL A 85 3.48 -6.65 -4.79
CA VAL A 85 3.78 -6.83 -3.35
C VAL A 85 5.28 -6.75 -3.14
N MET A 86 5.71 -5.82 -2.29
CA MET A 86 7.11 -5.61 -1.96
C MET A 86 7.63 -6.69 -1.01
N ARG A 87 8.87 -7.14 -1.24
CA ARG A 87 9.58 -8.13 -0.41
C ARG A 87 11.03 -7.71 -0.22
N ASN A 88 11.61 -8.14 0.90
CA ASN A 88 13.04 -8.00 1.21
C ASN A 88 13.57 -6.55 1.21
N ASN A 89 12.69 -5.57 1.41
CA ASN A 89 13.07 -4.18 1.61
C ASN A 89 13.32 -3.89 3.07
N SER A 90 14.18 -2.91 3.33
CA SER A 90 14.23 -2.26 4.64
C SER A 90 13.01 -1.36 4.87
N PRO A 91 12.60 -1.10 6.12
CA PRO A 91 11.53 -0.16 6.42
C PRO A 91 11.77 1.26 5.85
N ALA A 92 13.03 1.67 5.66
CA ALA A 92 13.33 2.96 5.04
C ALA A 92 13.05 2.95 3.53
N GLN A 93 13.35 1.85 2.84
CA GLN A 93 13.06 1.69 1.41
C GLN A 93 11.55 1.63 1.16
N ASP A 94 10.82 0.87 1.96
CA ASP A 94 9.36 0.77 1.86
C ASP A 94 8.68 2.12 2.09
N LEU A 95 9.15 2.90 3.07
CA LEU A 95 8.61 4.24 3.33
C LEU A 95 8.92 5.19 2.16
N ALA A 96 10.12 5.10 1.58
CA ALA A 96 10.49 5.89 0.42
C ALA A 96 9.69 5.52 -0.84
N ILE A 97 9.32 4.24 -1.00
CA ILE A 97 8.43 3.76 -2.08
C ILE A 97 7.03 4.32 -1.87
N MET A 98 6.47 4.19 -0.66
CA MET A 98 5.16 4.75 -0.31
C MET A 98 5.11 6.26 -0.57
N ALA A 99 6.11 7.00 -0.10
CA ALA A 99 6.23 8.45 -0.29
C ALA A 99 6.36 8.87 -1.76
N ALA A 100 6.79 7.97 -2.65
CA ALA A 100 6.91 8.24 -4.08
C ALA A 100 5.63 7.93 -4.87
N CYS A 101 4.63 7.29 -4.24
CA CYS A 101 3.33 7.02 -4.87
C CYS A 101 2.48 8.29 -4.98
N ASN A 102 1.46 8.27 -5.84
CA ASN A 102 0.54 9.39 -6.03
C ASN A 102 -0.55 9.46 -4.95
N HIS A 103 -1.05 8.31 -4.51
CA HIS A 103 -2.11 8.17 -3.52
C HIS A 103 -1.78 7.05 -2.54
N SER A 104 -2.55 6.95 -1.46
CA SER A 104 -2.31 5.93 -0.44
C SER A 104 -3.59 5.27 0.06
N ILE A 105 -3.54 3.95 0.26
CA ILE A 105 -4.49 3.21 1.09
C ILE A 105 -3.70 2.74 2.31
N VAL A 106 -4.12 3.14 3.51
CA VAL A 106 -3.43 2.77 4.74
C VAL A 106 -4.46 2.30 5.76
N ASP A 107 -4.06 1.36 6.60
CA ASP A 107 -4.86 0.92 7.73
C ASP A 107 -4.41 1.63 9.02
N TYR A 108 -3.85 0.88 9.97
CA TYR A 108 -3.48 1.39 11.27
C TYR A 108 -1.97 1.62 11.35
N GLY A 109 -1.61 2.52 12.27
CA GLY A 109 -0.22 2.73 12.66
C GLY A 109 0.43 3.92 11.96
N THR A 110 1.42 4.47 12.65
CA THR A 110 2.12 5.69 12.23
C THR A 110 2.95 5.49 10.98
N TYR A 111 3.39 4.27 10.69
CA TYR A 111 4.21 3.97 9.53
C TYR A 111 3.45 4.24 8.21
N GLY A 112 2.27 3.65 8.05
CA GLY A 112 1.40 3.91 6.90
C GLY A 112 1.01 5.39 6.80
N MET A 113 0.66 6.00 7.93
CA MET A 113 0.31 7.42 8.02
C MET A 113 1.44 8.33 7.51
N TRP A 114 2.69 8.11 7.93
CA TRP A 114 3.82 8.90 7.46
C TRP A 114 4.09 8.71 5.97
N GLY A 115 3.96 7.48 5.45
CA GLY A 115 4.08 7.23 4.01
C GLY A 115 3.03 8.00 3.20
N ALA A 116 1.79 8.02 3.68
CA ALA A 116 0.70 8.78 3.04
C ALA A 116 0.90 10.31 3.11
N ILE A 117 1.31 10.83 4.26
CA ILE A 117 1.64 12.26 4.43
C ILE A 117 2.75 12.69 3.46
N LEU A 118 3.79 11.86 3.30
CA LEU A 118 4.91 12.15 2.42
C LEU A 118 4.54 12.05 0.93
N ALA A 119 3.60 11.17 0.57
CA ALA A 119 3.06 11.07 -0.78
C ALA A 119 2.24 12.30 -1.17
N GLY A 120 1.48 12.87 -0.22
CA GLY A 120 0.79 14.15 -0.39
C GLY A 120 -0.46 14.14 -1.29
N GLY A 121 -0.96 12.95 -1.66
CA GLY A 121 -2.22 12.79 -2.40
C GLY A 121 -3.37 12.26 -1.56
N ASP A 122 -4.49 11.91 -2.22
CA ASP A 122 -5.65 11.29 -1.57
C ASP A 122 -5.24 10.07 -0.74
N THR A 123 -5.70 10.03 0.50
CA THR A 123 -5.45 8.94 1.46
C THR A 123 -6.76 8.30 1.87
N PHE A 124 -6.83 6.98 1.78
CA PHE A 124 -7.99 6.16 2.12
C PHE A 124 -7.67 5.34 3.36
N VAL A 125 -8.51 5.47 4.39
CA VAL A 125 -8.37 4.84 5.73
C VAL A 125 -9.62 4.09 6.14
#